data_AF-A0A0S8KFH2-F1
#
_entry.id   AF-A0A0S8KFH2-F1
#
_cell.length_a   1.000
_cell.length_b   1.000
_cell.length_c   1.000
_cell.angle_alpha   90.00
_cell.angle_beta   90.00
_cell.angle_gamma   90.00
#
_symmetry.space_group_name_H-M   'P 1'
#
loop_
_entity.id
_entity.type
_entity.pdbx_description
1 polymer ?
#
loop_
_entity_poly.entity_id
_entity_poly.type
_entity_poly.pdbx_seq_one_letter_code
_entity_poly.pdbx_strand_id
1 'polypeptide(L)'
;MKTMDKRQFIKSGLMGMGCLMCMRTKELFAANDVPTKHRREALFYSETPKGLRCLICPNECTLKSGELSDCRNRINKDGKLYTIAYGNPCAIHVDPIEKKPLYHFLPTSRSFSIATAGCNLACLNCQNWNIS
;
A
#
# COMPACT_ATOMS: atom_id res chain seq x y z
N MET A 1 55.18 -5.09 18.85
CA MET A 1 53.91 -5.03 18.08
C MET A 1 53.21 -6.38 18.27
N LYS A 2 52.15 -6.46 19.10
CA LYS A 2 51.47 -7.74 19.37
C LYS A 2 50.71 -8.18 18.12
N THR A 3 51.15 -9.28 17.51
CA THR A 3 50.49 -9.90 16.37
C THR A 3 49.13 -10.43 16.79
N MET A 4 48.05 -9.90 16.23
CA MET A 4 46.69 -10.38 16.47
C MET A 4 46.55 -11.82 15.98
N ASP A 5 46.04 -12.69 16.85
CA ASP A 5 45.74 -14.07 16.51
C ASP A 5 44.46 -14.16 15.64
N LYS A 6 44.39 -15.18 14.77
CA LYS A 6 43.31 -15.40 13.80
C LYS A 6 41.94 -15.44 14.47
N ARG A 7 41.88 -15.95 15.70
CA ARG A 7 40.65 -16.03 16.52
C ARG A 7 40.18 -14.66 17.02
N GLN A 8 41.11 -13.73 17.28
CA GLN A 8 40.79 -12.35 17.66
C GLN A 8 40.29 -11.55 16.45
N PHE A 9 40.92 -11.72 15.28
CA PHE A 9 40.46 -11.09 14.04
C PHE A 9 39.01 -11.48 13.69
N ILE A 10 38.67 -12.77 13.80
CA ILE A 10 37.31 -13.25 13.53
C ILE A 10 36.30 -12.71 14.55
N LYS A 11 36.63 -12.65 15.85
CA LYS A 11 35.76 -12.08 16.89
C LYS A 11 35.52 -10.59 16.69
N SER A 12 36.55 -9.83 16.35
CA SER A 12 36.45 -8.39 16.07
C SER A 12 35.65 -8.12 14.78
N GLY A 13 35.83 -8.95 13.75
CA GLY A 13 35.06 -8.86 12.49
C GLY A 13 33.58 -9.18 12.65
N LEU A 14 33.23 -10.20 13.45
CA LEU A 14 31.83 -10.59 13.71
C LEU A 14 31.08 -9.54 14.56
N MET A 15 31.73 -8.92 15.54
CA MET A 15 31.12 -7.83 16.32
C MET A 15 30.93 -6.54 15.49
N GLY A 16 31.89 -6.22 14.63
CA GLY A 16 31.79 -5.04 13.75
C GLY A 16 30.64 -5.14 12.74
N MET A 17 30.41 -6.34 12.20
CA MET A 17 29.37 -6.56 11.18
C MET A 17 27.95 -6.65 11.78
N GLY A 18 27.82 -7.16 13.01
CA GLY A 18 26.53 -7.22 13.73
C GLY A 18 25.97 -5.84 14.10
N CYS A 19 26.83 -4.89 14.48
CA CYS A 19 26.40 -3.52 14.83
C CYS A 19 25.95 -2.71 13.61
N LEU A 20 26.62 -2.85 12.46
CA LEU A 20 26.29 -2.15 11.21
C LEU A 20 24.97 -2.65 10.58
N MET A 21 24.65 -3.95 10.70
CA MET A 21 23.39 -4.52 10.21
C MET A 21 22.16 -4.11 11.04
N CYS A 22 22.34 -3.91 12.35
CA CYS A 22 21.23 -3.62 13.26
C CYS A 22 20.76 -2.15 13.19
N MET A 23 21.65 -1.22 12.85
CA MET A 23 21.30 0.21 12.72
C MET A 23 20.72 0.56 11.34
N ARG A 24 21.17 -0.09 10.26
CA ARG A 24 20.76 0.25 8.89
C ARG A 24 19.37 -0.26 8.50
N THR A 25 18.86 -1.27 9.19
CA THR A 25 17.53 -1.83 8.91
C THR A 25 16.39 -0.97 9.45
N LYS A 26 16.55 -0.32 10.61
CA LYS A 26 15.49 0.52 11.18
C LYS A 26 15.15 1.71 10.28
N GLU A 27 16.14 2.39 9.70
CA GLU A 27 15.87 3.54 8.83
C GLU A 27 15.36 3.15 7.43
N LEU A 28 15.78 2.00 6.89
CA LEU A 28 15.29 1.54 5.58
C LEU A 28 13.80 1.17 5.59
N PHE A 29 13.26 0.75 6.73
CA PHE A 29 11.85 0.38 6.88
C PHE A 29 10.99 1.44 7.57
N ALA A 30 11.60 2.50 8.14
CA ALA A 30 10.88 3.53 8.89
C ALA A 30 10.26 4.64 8.02
N ALA A 31 10.55 4.69 6.72
CA ALA A 31 10.07 5.76 5.83
C ALA A 31 9.16 5.21 4.72
N ASN A 32 8.02 4.64 5.08
CA ASN A 32 6.87 4.66 4.17
C ASN A 32 6.27 6.07 4.21
N ASP A 33 7.00 7.06 3.70
CA ASP A 33 6.43 8.37 3.50
C ASP A 33 5.45 8.31 2.34
N VAL A 34 4.19 8.10 2.72
CA VAL A 34 3.03 8.25 1.86
C VAL A 34 3.13 9.61 1.16
N PRO A 35 3.15 9.65 -0.18
CA PRO A 35 3.17 10.90 -0.93
C PRO A 35 2.04 11.81 -0.48
N THR A 36 2.36 13.05 -0.12
CA THR A 36 1.35 14.06 0.27
C THR A 36 0.45 14.43 -0.91
N LYS A 37 1.02 14.42 -2.12
CA LYS A 37 0.32 14.52 -3.39
C LYS A 37 -0.59 13.29 -3.52
N HIS A 38 -1.91 13.50 -3.60
CA HIS A 38 -2.96 12.47 -3.64
C HIS A 38 -3.45 11.92 -2.30
N ARG A 39 -3.01 12.53 -1.19
CA ARG A 39 -3.49 12.17 0.14
C ARG A 39 -4.73 12.99 0.54
N ARG A 40 -5.82 12.33 0.90
CA ARG A 40 -7.03 12.96 1.47
C ARG A 40 -7.55 12.14 2.64
N GLU A 41 -7.98 12.82 3.71
CA GLU A 41 -8.57 12.14 4.88
C GLU A 41 -9.81 11.33 4.44
N ALA A 42 -9.90 10.10 4.94
CA ALA A 42 -10.97 9.17 4.63
C ALA A 42 -12.24 9.56 5.41
N LEU A 43 -13.42 9.34 4.80
CA LEU A 43 -14.69 9.79 5.39
C LEU A 43 -15.28 8.82 6.43
N PHE A 44 -15.04 7.51 6.27
CA PHE A 44 -15.73 6.48 7.04
C PHE A 44 -14.73 5.57 7.77
N TYR A 45 -14.44 5.91 9.01
CA TYR A 45 -13.66 5.08 9.91
C TYR A 45 -14.01 5.36 11.36
N SER A 46 -13.69 4.44 12.26
CA SER A 46 -13.83 4.60 13.70
C SER A 46 -12.51 4.32 14.41
N GLU A 47 -12.30 4.99 15.54
CA GLU A 47 -11.19 4.69 16.44
C GLU A 47 -11.49 3.43 17.24
N THR A 48 -10.50 2.54 17.36
CA THR A 48 -10.59 1.35 18.19
C THR A 48 -9.31 1.21 19.03
N PRO A 49 -9.31 0.45 20.13
CA PRO A 49 -8.11 0.21 20.93
C PRO A 49 -6.94 -0.43 20.14
N LYS A 50 -7.23 -1.04 18.99
CA LYS A 50 -6.24 -1.74 18.15
C LYS A 50 -5.75 -0.91 16.96
N GLY A 51 -6.36 0.25 16.69
CA GLY A 51 -6.09 1.09 15.52
C GLY A 51 -7.35 1.69 14.93
N LEU A 52 -7.23 2.29 13.73
CA LEU A 52 -8.38 2.84 13.01
C LEU A 52 -9.07 1.76 12.20
N ARG A 53 -10.37 1.55 12.42
CA ARG A 53 -11.17 0.64 11.62
C ARG A 53 -11.75 1.38 10.42
N CYS A 54 -11.33 1.00 9.21
CA CYS A 54 -11.91 1.49 7.96
C CYS A 54 -13.29 0.89 7.73
N LEU A 55 -14.31 1.70 7.44
CA LEU A 55 -15.69 1.25 7.20
C LEU A 55 -16.16 1.49 5.75
N ILE A 56 -15.22 1.71 4.84
CA ILE A 56 -15.52 2.05 3.43
C ILE A 56 -15.89 0.81 2.61
N CYS A 57 -15.39 -0.36 3.00
CA CYS A 57 -15.63 -1.61 2.27
C CYS A 57 -15.80 -2.78 3.26
N PRO A 58 -16.34 -3.93 2.81
CA PRO A 58 -16.68 -5.05 3.69
C PRO A 58 -15.50 -5.69 4.45
N ASN A 59 -14.26 -5.42 4.05
CA ASN A 59 -13.08 -5.99 4.73
C ASN A 59 -12.86 -5.42 6.14
N GLU A 60 -13.43 -4.25 6.45
CA GLU A 60 -13.33 -3.60 7.77
C GLU A 60 -11.91 -3.57 8.40
N CYS A 61 -10.89 -3.34 7.57
CA CYS A 61 -9.50 -3.40 8.00
C CYS A 61 -9.26 -2.49 9.23
N THR A 62 -8.65 -3.04 10.27
CA THR A 62 -8.22 -2.27 11.46
C THR A 62 -6.72 -2.00 11.37
N LEU A 63 -6.35 -0.74 11.14
CA LEU A 63 -5.01 -0.32 10.77
C LEU A 63 -4.29 0.37 11.92
N LYS A 64 -3.11 -0.13 12.27
CA LYS A 64 -2.16 0.54 13.17
C LYS A 64 -1.49 1.72 12.45
N SER A 65 -0.84 2.60 13.21
CA SER A 65 -0.08 3.70 12.62
C SER A 65 0.95 3.19 11.62
N GLY A 66 0.93 3.72 10.41
CA GLY A 66 1.77 3.35 9.27
C GLY A 66 1.29 2.14 8.46
N GLU A 67 0.21 1.46 8.87
CA GLU A 67 -0.29 0.25 8.22
C GLU A 67 -1.18 0.56 7.02
N LEU A 68 -1.04 -0.24 5.96
CA LEU A 68 -1.85 -0.19 4.74
C LEU A 68 -3.04 -1.15 4.83
N SER A 69 -4.18 -0.76 4.28
CA SER A 69 -5.35 -1.63 4.10
C SER A 69 -5.11 -2.72 3.05
N ASP A 70 -5.95 -3.76 3.09
CA ASP A 70 -5.96 -4.84 2.09
C ASP A 70 -6.16 -4.33 0.65
N CYS A 71 -6.96 -3.28 0.46
CA CYS A 71 -7.15 -2.65 -0.86
C CYS A 71 -5.99 -1.76 -1.30
N ARG A 72 -4.92 -1.68 -0.49
CA ARG A 72 -3.68 -0.92 -0.71
C ARG A 72 -3.87 0.58 -0.94
N ASN A 73 -5.05 1.12 -0.64
CA ASN A 73 -5.39 2.51 -0.91
C ASN A 73 -5.67 3.31 0.37
N ARG A 74 -5.60 2.69 1.56
CA ARG A 74 -5.80 3.37 2.84
C ARG A 74 -4.61 3.16 3.75
N ILE A 75 -4.26 4.20 4.49
CA ILE A 75 -3.19 4.19 5.48
C ILE A 75 -3.60 4.99 6.71
N ASN A 76 -3.32 4.44 7.89
CA ASN A 76 -3.40 5.21 9.12
C ASN A 76 -2.09 5.99 9.29
N LYS A 77 -2.14 7.32 9.25
CA LYS A 77 -1.00 8.20 9.48
C LYS A 77 -1.42 9.29 10.47
N ASP A 78 -0.62 9.49 11.51
CA ASP A 78 -0.84 10.51 12.54
C ASP A 78 -2.23 10.44 13.21
N GLY A 79 -2.72 9.22 13.45
CA GLY A 79 -4.03 8.99 14.08
C GLY A 79 -5.23 9.25 13.16
N LYS A 80 -4.99 9.46 11.86
CA LYS A 80 -6.04 9.69 10.86
C LYS A 80 -5.93 8.69 9.72
N LEU A 81 -7.09 8.27 9.21
CA LEU A 81 -7.13 7.39 8.05
C LEU A 81 -7.09 8.24 6.78
N TYR A 82 -6.17 7.95 5.87
CA TYR A 82 -6.03 8.66 4.60
C TYR A 82 -6.24 7.72 3.42
N THR A 83 -6.84 8.20 2.32
CA THR A 83 -6.61 7.62 0.99
C THR A 83 -5.31 8.12 0.40
N ILE A 84 -4.66 7.28 -0.39
CA ILE A 84 -3.42 7.60 -1.10
C ILE A 84 -3.60 7.69 -2.62
N ALA A 85 -4.82 7.52 -3.14
CA ALA A 85 -5.11 7.57 -4.57
C ALA A 85 -6.04 8.73 -4.97
N TYR A 86 -6.26 9.71 -4.10
CA TYR A 86 -7.17 10.82 -4.42
C TYR A 86 -6.63 11.67 -5.58
N GLY A 87 -7.37 11.72 -6.68
CA GLY A 87 -6.93 12.44 -7.88
C GLY A 87 -5.68 11.82 -8.54
N ASN A 88 -5.45 10.51 -8.38
CA ASN A 88 -4.35 9.78 -9.00
C ASN A 88 -4.85 8.61 -9.88
N PRO A 89 -5.48 8.89 -11.04
CA PRO A 89 -5.92 7.84 -11.93
C PRO A 89 -4.72 7.12 -12.55
N CYS A 90 -4.76 5.79 -12.57
CA CYS A 90 -3.76 4.95 -13.25
C CYS A 90 -4.22 4.48 -14.63
N ALA A 91 -5.53 4.56 -14.91
CA ALA A 91 -6.12 4.22 -16.20
C ALA A 91 -7.30 5.14 -16.51
N ILE A 92 -7.36 5.63 -17.75
CA ILE A 92 -8.45 6.44 -18.28
C ILE A 92 -8.68 5.99 -19.73
N HIS A 93 -9.91 5.55 -20.05
CA HIS A 93 -10.23 5.03 -21.37
C HIS A 93 -11.63 5.46 -21.83
N VAL A 94 -11.77 5.62 -23.15
CA VAL A 94 -13.06 5.83 -23.83
C VAL A 94 -13.28 4.68 -24.79
N ASP A 95 -13.92 3.62 -24.30
CA ASP A 95 -14.08 2.35 -25.01
C ASP A 95 -15.55 2.10 -25.38
N PRO A 96 -15.83 1.27 -26.41
CA PRO A 96 -17.19 0.78 -26.65
C PRO A 96 -17.79 0.09 -25.42
N ILE A 97 -19.10 0.21 -25.24
CA ILE A 97 -19.80 -0.36 -24.08
C ILE A 97 -19.67 -1.89 -24.01
N GLU A 98 -19.43 -2.56 -25.15
CA GLU A 98 -19.28 -4.00 -25.28
C GLU A 98 -18.05 -4.56 -24.53
N LYS A 99 -17.08 -3.70 -24.17
CA LYS A 99 -15.94 -4.09 -23.31
C LYS A 99 -16.38 -4.28 -21.85
N LYS A 100 -17.53 -3.72 -21.44
CA LYS A 100 -18.04 -3.83 -20.08
C LYS A 100 -18.82 -5.14 -19.92
N PRO A 101 -18.83 -5.74 -18.72
CA PRO A 101 -19.53 -7.01 -18.47
C PRO A 101 -21.05 -6.79 -18.37
N LEU A 102 -21.67 -6.24 -19.41
CA LEU A 102 -23.09 -5.92 -19.52
C LEU A 102 -23.65 -6.55 -20.80
N TYR A 103 -24.66 -7.41 -20.67
CA TYR A 103 -25.26 -8.09 -21.82
C TYR A 103 -26.29 -7.20 -22.52
N HIS A 104 -26.12 -6.99 -23.82
CA HIS A 104 -27.01 -6.21 -24.69
C HIS A 104 -27.38 -4.82 -24.09
N PHE A 105 -26.39 -4.13 -23.52
CA PHE A 105 -26.61 -2.84 -22.90
C PHE A 105 -26.11 -1.71 -23.80
N LEU A 106 -27.05 -0.92 -24.34
CA LEU A 106 -26.79 0.25 -25.20
C LEU A 106 -25.78 0.01 -26.34
N PRO A 107 -26.02 -0.93 -27.26
CA PRO A 107 -25.06 -1.29 -28.30
C PRO A 107 -24.50 -0.09 -29.06
N THR A 108 -23.23 -0.19 -29.48
CA THR A 108 -22.49 0.83 -30.25
C THR A 108 -22.23 2.15 -29.51
N SER A 109 -22.71 2.30 -28.27
CA SER A 109 -22.43 3.47 -27.45
C SER A 109 -21.00 3.45 -26.89
N ARG A 110 -20.54 4.62 -26.43
CA ARG A 110 -19.22 4.78 -25.79
C ARG A 110 -19.37 4.85 -24.28
N SER A 111 -18.39 4.29 -23.58
CA SER A 111 -18.24 4.36 -22.13
C SER A 111 -16.98 5.12 -21.75
N PHE A 112 -17.06 5.98 -20.74
CA PHE A 112 -15.89 6.60 -20.11
C PHE A 112 -15.51 5.83 -18.85
N SER A 113 -14.28 5.37 -18.75
CA SER A 113 -13.78 4.59 -17.62
C SER A 113 -12.58 5.24 -16.99
N ILE A 114 -12.58 5.30 -15.66
CA ILE A 114 -11.48 5.82 -14.85
C ILE A 114 -11.24 4.87 -13.69
N ALA A 115 -9.97 4.62 -13.38
CA ALA A 115 -9.57 3.75 -12.27
C ALA A 115 -8.34 4.30 -11.54
N THR A 116 -8.31 4.07 -10.23
CA THR A 116 -7.13 4.27 -9.37
C THR A 116 -6.52 2.91 -9.03
N ALA A 117 -5.26 2.88 -8.62
CA ALA A 117 -4.64 1.65 -8.15
C ALA A 117 -5.29 1.16 -6.84
N GLY A 118 -5.40 -0.17 -6.70
CA GLY A 118 -5.97 -0.85 -5.54
C GLY A 118 -7.41 -1.34 -5.74
N CYS A 119 -7.72 -2.53 -5.22
CA CYS A 119 -9.04 -3.15 -5.25
C CYS A 119 -9.37 -3.80 -3.90
N ASN A 120 -10.63 -3.74 -3.45
CA ASN A 120 -11.07 -4.44 -2.24
C ASN A 120 -11.40 -5.93 -2.47
N LEU A 121 -11.31 -6.42 -3.72
CA LEU A 121 -11.62 -7.78 -4.11
C LEU A 121 -10.36 -8.49 -4.64
N ALA A 122 -10.21 -9.76 -4.27
CA ALA A 122 -9.17 -10.66 -4.77
C ALA A 122 -9.75 -11.63 -5.81
N CYS A 123 -10.27 -11.10 -6.91
CA CYS A 123 -10.94 -11.90 -7.93
C CYS A 123 -9.97 -12.88 -8.61
N LEU A 124 -10.34 -14.17 -8.70
CA LEU A 124 -9.51 -15.22 -9.32
C LEU A 124 -9.18 -14.94 -10.80
N ASN A 125 -10.12 -14.33 -11.53
CA ASN A 125 -10.00 -14.04 -12.97
C ASN A 125 -9.97 -12.53 -13.26
N CYS A 126 -9.32 -11.74 -12.38
CA CYS A 126 -9.27 -10.29 -12.54
C CYS A 126 -8.53 -9.89 -13.83
N GLN A 127 -9.22 -9.21 -14.75
CA GLN A 127 -8.60 -8.67 -15.98
C GLN A 127 -7.70 -7.47 -15.70
N ASN A 128 -7.87 -6.81 -14.56
CA ASN A 128 -7.16 -5.60 -14.14
C ASN A 128 -6.20 -5.86 -12.96
N TRP A 129 -5.71 -7.10 -12.81
CA TRP A 129 -4.88 -7.53 -11.67
C TRP A 129 -3.59 -6.71 -11.54
N ASN A 130 -3.07 -6.19 -12.65
CA ASN A 130 -1.84 -5.39 -12.69
C ASN A 130 -1.98 -4.03 -12.00
N ILE A 131 -3.20 -3.50 -11.83
CA ILE A 131 -3.48 -2.25 -11.13
C ILE A 131 -4.20 -2.47 -9.78
N SER A 132 -4.42 -3.72 -9.37
CA SER A 132 -5.20 -4.10 -8.18
C SER A 132 -4.31 -4.48 -6.99
#